data_AF-H5XF33-F1
#
_entry.id   AF-H5XF33-F1
#
_cell.length_a   1.000
_cell.length_b   1.000
_cell.length_c   1.000
_cell.angle_alpha   90.00
_cell.angle_beta   90.00
_cell.angle_gamma   90.00
#
_symmetry.space_group_name_H-M   'P 1'
#
loop_
_entity.id
_entity.type
_entity.pdbx_description
1 polymer ?
#
loop_
_entity_poly.entity_id
_entity_poly.type
_entity_poly.pdbx_seq_one_letter_code
_entity_poly.pdbx_strand_id
1 'polypeptide(L)'
;MTTVRPKLDSKTLADQARARGAYPHVVDTAAYPDRGGTLDAIASALSLPEHFGRNLDTMYDGLTDLSWLPPGEHVLIWRAADVLKRADPRSYLAVHGVLSDAQRALTPRQGRRDGRSLTVVLAD
;
A
#
# COMPACT_ATOMS: atom_id res chain seq x y z
N MET A 1 8.55 30.23 4.39
CA MET A 1 7.46 29.80 3.47
C MET A 1 7.64 28.32 3.22
N THR A 2 6.92 27.48 3.95
CA THR A 2 6.98 26.02 3.76
C THR A 2 6.07 25.68 2.60
N THR A 3 6.65 25.39 1.43
CA THR A 3 5.88 24.86 0.31
C THR A 3 5.37 23.48 0.71
N VAL A 4 4.15 23.42 1.22
CA VAL A 4 3.41 22.16 1.31
C VAL A 4 3.15 21.75 -0.12
N ARG A 5 3.89 20.77 -0.63
CA ARG A 5 3.53 20.12 -1.90
C ARG A 5 2.13 19.55 -1.69
N PRO A 6 1.12 19.96 -2.49
CA PRO A 6 -0.18 19.31 -2.41
C PRO A 6 0.03 17.82 -2.68
N LYS A 7 -0.54 16.96 -1.82
CA LYS A 7 -0.59 15.52 -2.08
C LYS A 7 -1.40 15.37 -3.38
N LEU A 8 -0.87 14.59 -4.33
CA LEU A 8 -1.57 14.38 -5.59
C LEU A 8 -2.85 13.58 -5.34
N ASP A 9 -3.90 13.87 -6.11
CA ASP A 9 -5.12 13.08 -6.09
C ASP A 9 -4.84 11.65 -6.57
N SER A 10 -5.63 10.70 -6.05
CA SER A 10 -5.42 9.26 -6.30
C SER A 10 -5.58 8.88 -7.77
N LYS A 11 -6.41 9.61 -8.54
CA LYS A 11 -6.62 9.34 -9.97
C LYS A 11 -5.37 9.67 -10.76
N THR A 12 -4.79 10.85 -10.54
CA THR A 12 -3.54 11.26 -11.18
C THR A 12 -2.40 10.30 -10.86
N LEU A 13 -2.28 9.86 -9.60
CA LEU A 13 -1.27 8.87 -9.21
C LEU A 13 -1.47 7.51 -9.90
N ALA A 14 -2.72 7.07 -10.01
CA ALA A 14 -3.05 5.82 -10.69
C ALA A 14 -2.75 5.90 -12.20
N ASP A 15 -3.04 7.02 -12.83
CA ASP A 15 -2.75 7.24 -14.26
C ASP A 15 -1.24 7.31 -14.51
N GLN A 16 -0.47 7.95 -13.64
CA GLN A 16 1.00 7.95 -13.69
C GLN A 16 1.61 6.55 -13.48
N ALA A 17 1.00 5.71 -12.64
CA ALA A 17 1.40 4.32 -12.47
C ALA A 17 1.17 3.52 -13.76
N ARG A 18 -0.02 3.60 -14.33
CA ARG A 18 -0.35 2.91 -15.59
C ARG A 18 0.54 3.36 -16.74
N ALA A 19 0.81 4.66 -16.85
CA ALA A 19 1.64 5.23 -17.93
C ALA A 19 3.07 4.68 -17.97
N ARG A 20 3.61 4.21 -16.84
CA ARG A 20 4.93 3.55 -16.76
C ARG A 20 4.87 2.02 -16.72
N GLY A 21 3.69 1.43 -16.96
CA GLY A 21 3.48 -0.02 -16.98
C GLY A 21 3.29 -0.66 -15.61
N ALA A 22 3.04 0.13 -14.55
CA ALA A 22 2.76 -0.38 -13.22
C ALA A 22 1.26 -0.65 -13.00
N TYR A 23 0.95 -1.50 -12.02
CA TYR A 23 -0.41 -1.84 -11.61
C TYR A 23 -0.82 -1.03 -10.37
N PRO A 24 -1.68 0.00 -10.51
CA PRO A 24 -2.15 0.76 -9.36
C PRO A 24 -3.25 0.02 -8.60
N HIS A 25 -3.16 0.08 -7.27
CA HIS A 25 -4.13 -0.43 -6.32
C HIS A 25 -4.57 0.73 -5.42
N VAL A 26 -5.73 1.31 -5.69
CA VAL A 26 -6.23 2.44 -4.91
C VAL A 26 -7.05 1.91 -3.75
N VAL A 27 -6.67 2.31 -2.53
CA VAL A 27 -7.42 2.02 -1.31
C VAL A 27 -7.87 3.33 -0.68
N ASP A 28 -9.14 3.41 -0.32
CA ASP A 28 -9.72 4.54 0.40
C ASP A 28 -10.19 4.07 1.77
N THR A 29 -9.57 4.63 2.82
CA THR A 29 -9.87 4.28 4.21
C THR A 29 -10.65 5.37 4.94
N ALA A 30 -11.31 6.29 4.23
CA ALA A 30 -12.07 7.38 4.86
C ALA A 30 -13.16 6.87 5.82
N ALA A 31 -13.75 5.71 5.51
CA ALA A 31 -14.78 5.06 6.33
C ALA A 31 -14.23 4.12 7.42
N TYR A 32 -12.92 3.91 7.48
CA TYR A 32 -12.27 2.92 8.36
C TYR A 32 -11.27 3.60 9.31
N PRO A 33 -11.74 4.18 10.43
CA PRO A 33 -10.88 4.89 11.39
C PRO A 33 -10.11 3.97 12.33
N ASP A 34 -10.14 2.66 12.12
CA ASP A 34 -9.46 1.65 12.93
C ASP A 34 -8.52 0.77 12.10
N ARG A 35 -7.65 0.04 12.81
CA ARG A 35 -6.66 -0.84 12.21
C ARG A 35 -7.27 -1.98 11.41
N GLY A 36 -8.37 -2.58 11.90
CA GLY A 36 -8.99 -3.74 11.26
C GLY A 36 -9.53 -3.37 9.89
N GLY A 37 -10.40 -2.35 9.84
CA GLY A 37 -10.95 -1.87 8.58
C GLY A 37 -9.88 -1.37 7.60
N THR A 38 -8.79 -0.78 8.11
CA THR A 38 -7.65 -0.39 7.26
C THR A 38 -6.95 -1.61 6.65
N LEU A 39 -6.66 -2.64 7.44
CA LEU A 39 -6.01 -3.87 6.95
C LEU A 39 -6.90 -4.59 5.93
N ASP A 40 -8.20 -4.70 6.21
CA ASP A 40 -9.17 -5.32 5.31
C ASP A 40 -9.27 -4.57 3.98
N ALA A 41 -9.28 -3.23 4.02
CA ALA A 41 -9.31 -2.39 2.81
C ALA A 41 -8.05 -2.57 1.96
N ILE A 42 -6.87 -2.61 2.58
CA ILE A 42 -5.60 -2.86 1.88
C ILE A 42 -5.58 -4.27 1.27
N ALA A 43 -6.03 -5.27 2.04
CA ALA A 43 -6.09 -6.65 1.60
C ALA A 43 -7.00 -6.82 0.38
N SER A 44 -8.19 -6.21 0.43
CA SER A 44 -9.12 -6.18 -0.70
C SER A 44 -8.52 -5.49 -1.92
N ALA A 45 -7.87 -4.33 -1.75
CA ALA A 45 -7.26 -3.59 -2.86
C ALA A 45 -6.17 -4.38 -3.60
N LEU A 46 -5.42 -5.23 -2.88
CA LEU A 46 -4.38 -6.09 -3.45
C LEU A 46 -4.87 -7.50 -3.80
N SER A 47 -6.16 -7.77 -3.62
CA SER A 47 -6.75 -9.11 -3.77
C SER A 47 -5.98 -10.17 -2.97
N LEU A 48 -5.60 -9.84 -1.73
CA LEU A 48 -4.88 -10.77 -0.85
C LEU A 48 -5.73 -12.04 -0.62
N PRO A 49 -5.13 -13.24 -0.72
CA PRO A 49 -5.76 -14.47 -0.26
C PRO A 49 -6.24 -14.41 1.20
N GLU A 50 -7.34 -15.10 1.53
CA GLU A 50 -8.03 -15.01 2.84
C GLU A 50 -7.19 -15.34 4.08
N HIS A 51 -6.06 -16.02 3.92
CA HIS A 51 -5.14 -16.36 5.00
C HIS A 51 -4.18 -15.20 5.35
N PHE A 52 -4.01 -14.23 4.45
CA PHE A 52 -3.22 -13.01 4.69
C PHE A 52 -4.09 -11.88 5.25
N GLY A 53 -3.45 -10.79 5.68
CA GLY A 53 -4.12 -9.52 6.00
C GLY A 53 -4.87 -9.45 7.33
N ARG A 54 -5.11 -10.58 8.01
CA ARG A 54 -5.81 -10.62 9.31
C ARG A 54 -5.04 -9.97 10.47
N ASN A 55 -3.73 -9.82 10.34
CA ASN A 55 -2.88 -9.09 11.26
C ASN A 55 -1.67 -8.48 10.50
N LEU A 56 -0.80 -7.74 11.20
CA LEU A 56 0.32 -7.04 10.58
C LEU A 56 1.41 -7.98 10.03
N ASP A 57 1.60 -9.14 10.67
CA ASP A 57 2.61 -10.12 10.29
C ASP A 57 2.16 -10.83 9.00
N THR A 58 0.92 -11.33 8.97
CA THR A 58 0.36 -11.96 7.76
C THR A 58 0.12 -10.94 6.64
N MET A 59 -0.06 -9.66 6.96
CA MET A 59 -0.05 -8.59 5.97
C MET A 59 1.35 -8.44 5.35
N TYR A 60 2.41 -8.40 6.16
CA TYR A 60 3.79 -8.32 5.66
C TYR A 60 4.15 -9.51 4.74
N ASP A 61 3.79 -10.73 5.15
CA ASP A 61 4.01 -11.94 4.34
C ASP A 61 3.33 -11.82 2.98
N GLY A 62 2.05 -11.46 2.96
CA GLY A 62 1.31 -11.26 1.71
C GLY A 62 1.92 -10.15 0.83
N LEU A 63 2.30 -9.02 1.44
CA LEU A 63 2.91 -7.90 0.72
C LEU A 63 4.29 -8.22 0.15
N THR A 64 4.99 -9.23 0.66
CA THR A 64 6.33 -9.63 0.17
C THR A 64 6.32 -10.86 -0.74
N ASP A 65 5.18 -11.54 -0.84
CA ASP A 65 4.91 -12.63 -1.78
C ASP A 65 4.37 -12.07 -3.11
N LEU A 66 3.16 -11.48 -3.10
CA LEU A 66 2.44 -10.96 -4.28
C LEU A 66 2.36 -11.91 -5.48
N SER A 67 2.63 -13.21 -5.32
CA SER A 67 2.76 -14.16 -6.43
C SER A 67 1.48 -14.36 -7.25
N TRP A 68 0.31 -14.06 -6.69
CA TRP A 68 -0.98 -14.11 -7.38
C TRP A 68 -1.23 -12.91 -8.32
N LEU A 69 -0.48 -11.82 -8.19
CA LEU A 69 -0.59 -10.67 -9.09
C LEU A 69 0.31 -10.83 -10.31
N PRO A 70 0.08 -10.10 -11.43
CA PRO A 70 1.01 -10.12 -12.56
C PRO A 70 2.43 -9.67 -12.17
N PRO A 71 3.50 -10.15 -12.82
CA PRO A 71 4.85 -9.61 -12.61
C PRO A 71 4.93 -8.12 -12.95
N GLY A 72 5.66 -7.33 -12.15
CA GLY A 72 5.89 -5.90 -12.37
C GLY A 72 5.77 -5.05 -11.10
N GLU A 73 5.76 -3.73 -11.28
CA GLU A 73 5.56 -2.78 -10.19
C GLU A 73 4.07 -2.74 -9.79
N HIS A 74 3.79 -2.95 -8.51
CA HIS A 74 2.49 -2.70 -7.90
C HIS A 74 2.53 -1.43 -7.08
N VAL A 75 1.60 -0.52 -7.31
CA VAL A 75 1.56 0.79 -6.64
C VAL A 75 0.34 0.85 -5.74
N LEU A 76 0.52 0.66 -4.43
CA LEU A 76 -0.54 0.87 -3.45
C LEU A 76 -0.70 2.37 -3.19
N ILE A 77 -1.84 2.92 -3.57
CA ILE A 77 -2.20 4.33 -3.40
C ILE A 77 -3.19 4.41 -2.24
N TRP A 78 -2.72 4.83 -1.06
CA TRP A 78 -3.52 4.90 0.15
C TRP A 78 -4.11 6.31 0.36
N ARG A 79 -5.40 6.45 0.06
CA ARG A 79 -6.20 7.65 0.27
C ARG A 79 -6.75 7.70 1.71
N ALA A 80 -6.84 8.92 2.24
CA ALA A 80 -7.43 9.21 3.55
C ALA A 80 -6.71 8.52 4.74
N ALA A 81 -5.41 8.21 4.60
CA ALA A 81 -4.59 7.64 5.68
C ALA A 81 -4.56 8.54 6.94
N ASP A 82 -4.77 9.85 6.77
CA ASP A 82 -4.87 10.81 7.88
C ASP A 82 -6.09 10.56 8.79
N VAL A 83 -7.12 9.83 8.33
CA VAL A 83 -8.25 9.42 9.18
C VAL A 83 -7.77 8.45 10.27
N LEU A 84 -7.09 7.37 9.87
CA LEU A 84 -6.49 6.44 10.84
C LEU A 84 -5.44 7.15 11.69
N LYS A 85 -4.60 8.00 11.10
CA LYS A 85 -3.56 8.75 11.82
C LYS A 85 -4.13 9.62 12.95
N ARG A 86 -5.31 10.23 12.75
CA ARG A 86 -5.97 11.05 13.78
C ARG A 86 -6.70 10.21 14.82
N ALA A 87 -7.36 9.13 14.40
CA ALA A 87 -8.16 8.28 15.28
C ALA A 87 -7.29 7.36 16.14
N ASP A 88 -6.25 6.76 15.55
CA ASP A 88 -5.30 5.87 16.22
C ASP A 88 -3.89 6.02 15.59
N PRO A 89 -3.08 6.97 16.11
CA PRO A 89 -1.72 7.20 15.62
C PRO A 89 -0.81 5.96 15.74
N ARG A 90 -1.03 5.11 16.76
CA ARG A 90 -0.21 3.90 16.96
C ARG A 90 -0.49 2.89 15.86
N SER A 91 -1.76 2.66 15.55
CA SER A 91 -2.15 1.78 14.45
C SER A 91 -1.71 2.31 13.10
N TYR A 92 -1.82 3.62 12.86
CA TYR A 92 -1.28 4.25 11.64
C TYR A 92 0.22 3.97 11.49
N LEU A 93 1.02 4.22 12.53
CA LEU A 93 2.46 3.97 12.48
C LEU A 93 2.78 2.50 12.23
N ALA A 94 2.02 1.59 12.85
CA ALA A 94 2.23 0.15 12.68
C ALA A 94 1.90 -0.32 11.25
N VAL A 95 0.75 0.10 10.69
CA VAL A 95 0.37 -0.23 9.31
C VAL A 95 1.34 0.39 8.32
N HIS A 96 1.64 1.69 8.46
CA HIS A 96 2.57 2.38 7.58
C HIS A 96 3.99 1.79 7.67
N GLY A 97 4.41 1.35 8.86
CA GLY A 97 5.68 0.64 9.08
C GLY A 97 5.77 -0.64 8.26
N VAL A 98 4.77 -1.52 8.39
CA VAL A 98 4.71 -2.77 7.61
C VAL A 98 4.71 -2.51 6.10
N LEU A 99 3.93 -1.55 5.63
CA LEU A 99 3.93 -1.15 4.20
C LEU A 99 5.30 -0.67 3.74
N SER A 100 5.98 0.14 4.56
CA SER A 100 7.32 0.65 4.28
C SER A 100 8.37 -0.46 4.25
N ASP A 101 8.30 -1.40 5.20
CA ASP A 101 9.21 -2.52 5.29
C ASP A 101 9.04 -3.49 4.11
N ALA A 102 7.79 -3.79 3.73
CA ALA A 102 7.50 -4.61 2.55
C ALA A 102 8.01 -3.95 1.24
N GLN A 103 7.82 -2.65 1.07
CA GLN A 103 8.39 -1.89 -0.06
C GLN A 103 9.93 -2.02 -0.11
N ARG A 104 10.62 -1.91 1.04
CA ARG A 104 12.08 -2.08 1.11
C ARG A 104 12.52 -3.52 0.85
N ALA A 105 11.74 -4.49 1.31
CA ALA A 105 11.98 -5.90 1.07
C ALA A 105 11.87 -6.20 -0.44
N LEU A 106 10.89 -5.61 -1.13
CA LEU A 106 10.61 -5.78 -2.56
C LEU A 106 11.38 -4.83 -3.50
N THR A 107 12.17 -3.91 -2.96
CA THR A 107 13.06 -3.09 -3.81
C THR A 107 13.99 -4.04 -4.60
N PRO A 108 14.11 -3.86 -5.93
CA PRO A 108 14.91 -4.74 -6.77
C PRO A 108 16.34 -4.89 -6.23
N ARG A 109 16.67 -6.07 -5.73
CA ARG A 109 18.04 -6.53 -5.50
C ARG A 109 18.42 -7.42 -6.68
N GLN A 110 19.65 -7.30 -7.17
CA GLN A 110 20.14 -8.18 -8.25
C GLN A 110 19.84 -9.65 -7.89
N GLY A 111 19.08 -10.35 -8.74
CA GLY A 111 18.81 -11.79 -8.59
C GLY A 111 17.44 -12.22 -8.04
N ARG A 112 16.48 -11.31 -7.79
CA ARG A 112 15.11 -11.75 -7.40
C ARG A 112 14.38 -12.35 -8.61
N ARG A 113 13.88 -13.58 -8.47
CA ARG A 113 13.34 -14.42 -9.56
C ARG A 113 12.02 -13.93 -10.15
N ASP A 114 11.25 -13.12 -9.41
CA ASP A 114 9.81 -13.01 -9.68
C ASP A 114 9.37 -11.65 -10.24
N GLY A 115 10.32 -10.70 -10.40
CA GLY A 115 10.11 -9.41 -11.09
C GLY A 115 9.12 -8.43 -10.44
N ARG A 116 8.51 -8.78 -9.30
CA ARG A 116 7.53 -7.93 -8.60
C ARG A 116 8.20 -6.94 -7.66
N SER A 117 7.69 -5.70 -7.66
CA SER A 117 8.04 -4.67 -6.69
C SER A 117 6.77 -4.02 -6.13
N LEU A 118 6.89 -3.43 -4.94
CA LEU A 118 5.81 -2.69 -4.30
C LEU A 118 6.25 -1.25 -4.07
N THR A 119 5.43 -0.30 -4.51
CA THR A 119 5.54 1.13 -4.23
C THR A 119 4.30 1.56 -3.44
N VAL A 120 4.49 2.28 -2.34
CA VAL A 120 3.41 2.78 -1.48
C VAL A 120 3.41 4.30 -1.57
N VAL A 121 2.25 4.87 -1.90
CA VAL A 121 2.05 6.32 -2.04
C VAL A 121 0.85 6.74 -1.21
N LEU A 122 0.98 7.81 -0.44
CA LEU A 122 -0.15 8.42 0.26
C LEU A 122 -0.81 9.46 -0.65
N ALA A 123 -2.14 9.43 -0.73
CA ALA A 123 -2.96 10.38 -1.48
C ALA A 123 -3.89 11.18 -0.55
N ASP A 124 -4.44 12.27 -1.08
CA ASP A 124 -5.48 13.10 -0.45
C ASP A 124 -6.92 12.61 -0.78
#